data_AF-A0A154PDC5-F1
#
_entry.id   AF-A0A154PDC5-F1
#
_cell.length_a   1.000
_cell.length_b   1.000
_cell.length_c   1.000
_cell.angle_alpha   90.00
_cell.angle_beta   90.00
_cell.angle_gamma   90.00
#
_symmetry.space_group_name_H-M   'P 1'
#
loop_
_entity.id
_entity.type
_entity.pdbx_description
1 polymer ?
#
loop_
_entity_poly.entity_id
_entity_poly.type
_entity_poly.pdbx_seq_one_letter_code
_entity_poly.pdbx_strand_id
1 'polypeptide(L)'
;MGKVYSYFTRPIRSFNIENRAHRVISKEKPVPAPQYPSVTKQKELVDKLYPNYMEIHYKKNKQLDEHLKNVYVTSNDSVREPEGEAVSTKPLPQDRKHPPELQFGFYQSDIIPEGKCTLKQALTFIGKHNENSSEYTAEIIAIEYKLDKQVVVNILKHFKIPHVRDVQQPDIVGDLAKI
;
A
#
# COMPACT_ATOMS: atom_id res chain seq x y z
N MET A 1 -46.47 6.88 -2.35
CA MET A 1 -46.91 8.25 -2.68
C MET A 1 -45.92 9.08 -3.52
N GLY A 2 -44.62 8.76 -3.64
CA GLY A 2 -43.64 9.64 -4.31
C GLY A 2 -43.71 9.74 -5.85
N LYS A 3 -44.24 8.72 -6.54
CA LYS A 3 -44.24 8.69 -8.02
C LYS A 3 -45.18 9.74 -8.63
N VAL A 4 -46.41 9.82 -8.13
CA VAL A 4 -47.42 10.75 -8.65
C VAL A 4 -47.00 12.21 -8.41
N TYR A 5 -46.49 12.51 -7.21
CA TYR A 5 -45.95 13.82 -6.86
C TYR A 5 -44.78 14.25 -7.76
N SER A 6 -43.89 13.32 -8.10
CA SER A 6 -42.76 13.60 -8.99
C SER A 6 -43.17 13.95 -10.43
N TYR A 7 -44.27 13.36 -10.95
CA TYR A 7 -44.75 13.66 -12.30
C TYR A 7 -45.31 15.08 -12.39
N PHE A 8 -46.02 15.54 -11.37
CA PHE A 8 -46.58 16.90 -11.35
C PHE A 8 -45.53 17.99 -11.09
N THR A 9 -44.46 17.69 -10.37
CA THR A 9 -43.41 18.67 -10.02
C THR A 9 -42.28 18.77 -11.04
N ARG A 10 -42.11 17.77 -11.91
CA ARG A 10 -41.10 17.76 -13.00
C ARG A 10 -41.14 18.98 -13.92
N PRO A 11 -42.27 19.35 -14.57
CA PRO A 11 -42.31 20.47 -15.52
C PRO A 11 -41.98 21.81 -14.85
N ILE A 12 -42.34 21.97 -13.57
CA ILE A 12 -42.05 23.16 -12.77
C ILE A 12 -40.55 23.26 -12.48
N ARG A 13 -39.91 22.14 -12.11
CA ARG A 13 -38.46 22.08 -11.86
C ARG A 13 -37.64 22.27 -13.12
N SER A 14 -38.15 21.80 -14.26
CA SER A 14 -37.47 21.84 -15.56
C SER A 14 -37.73 23.11 -16.37
N PHE A 15 -38.55 24.02 -15.85
CA PHE A 15 -38.78 25.29 -16.50
C PHE A 15 -37.48 26.08 -16.61
N ASN A 16 -37.12 26.45 -17.83
CA ASN A 16 -35.98 27.30 -18.15
C ASN A 16 -34.61 26.75 -17.65
N ILE A 17 -34.40 25.44 -17.79
CA ILE A 17 -33.11 24.79 -17.43
C ILE A 17 -31.95 25.37 -18.23
N GLU A 18 -32.13 25.64 -19.52
CA GLU A 18 -31.05 26.09 -20.39
C GLU A 18 -30.44 27.42 -19.92
N ASN A 19 -31.26 28.45 -19.67
CA ASN A 19 -30.75 29.72 -19.15
C ASN A 19 -30.13 29.58 -17.76
N ARG A 20 -30.66 28.67 -16.92
CA ARG A 20 -30.07 28.36 -15.60
C ARG A 20 -28.71 27.69 -15.76
N ALA A 21 -28.58 26.75 -16.71
CA ALA A 21 -27.33 26.07 -17.03
C ALA A 21 -26.31 27.07 -17.59
N HIS A 22 -26.69 27.90 -18.55
CA HIS A 22 -25.83 28.95 -19.10
C HIS A 22 -25.37 29.93 -18.02
N ARG A 23 -26.24 30.36 -17.11
CA ARG A 23 -25.88 31.21 -15.96
C ARG A 23 -24.89 30.55 -15.00
N VAL A 24 -24.87 29.22 -14.90
CA VAL A 24 -23.92 28.48 -14.05
C VAL A 24 -22.61 28.25 -14.79
N ILE A 25 -22.67 27.92 -16.08
CA ILE A 25 -21.51 27.68 -16.94
C ILE A 25 -20.73 28.98 -17.18
N SER A 26 -21.43 30.11 -17.30
CA SER A 26 -20.80 31.43 -17.50
C SER A 26 -20.13 31.98 -16.24
N LYS A 27 -20.35 31.36 -15.07
CA LYS A 27 -19.60 31.73 -13.86
C LYS A 27 -18.18 31.22 -13.99
N GLU A 28 -17.24 32.01 -13.48
CA GLU A 28 -15.87 31.54 -13.32
C GLU A 28 -15.85 30.29 -12.43
N LYS A 29 -15.00 29.32 -12.80
CA LYS A 29 -14.87 28.09 -12.01
C LYS A 29 -14.37 28.47 -10.61
N PRO A 30 -14.98 27.91 -9.54
CA PRO A 30 -14.53 28.18 -8.19
C PRO A 30 -13.06 27.75 -8.03
N VAL A 31 -12.33 28.48 -7.19
CA VAL A 31 -10.95 28.13 -6.85
C VAL A 31 -10.93 26.73 -6.25
N PRO A 32 -10.08 25.80 -6.74
CA PRO A 32 -9.98 24.47 -6.18
C PRO A 32 -9.55 24.55 -4.71
N ALA A 33 -9.97 23.59 -3.90
CA ALA A 33 -9.58 23.52 -2.50
C ALA A 33 -8.04 23.50 -2.36
N PRO A 34 -7.48 24.14 -1.32
CA PRO A 34 -6.05 24.12 -1.07
C PRO A 34 -5.58 22.68 -0.85
N GLN A 35 -4.41 22.35 -1.37
CA GLN A 35 -3.81 21.03 -1.23
C GLN A 35 -2.96 20.94 0.05
N TYR A 36 -2.86 19.75 0.62
CA TYR A 36 -2.04 19.51 1.82
C TYR A 36 -0.53 19.60 1.50
N PRO A 37 0.34 20.04 2.44
CA PRO A 37 1.76 20.25 2.18
C PRO A 37 2.56 19.03 1.70
N SER A 38 2.09 17.81 1.98
CA SER A 38 2.75 16.61 1.43
C SER A 38 2.54 16.49 -0.08
N VAL A 39 1.37 16.91 -0.58
CA VAL A 39 1.02 16.84 -2.00
C VAL A 39 1.83 17.85 -2.80
N THR A 40 2.08 19.05 -2.26
CA THR A 40 2.92 20.05 -2.92
C THR A 40 4.37 19.55 -3.06
N LYS A 41 4.94 18.98 -2.00
CA LYS A 41 6.28 18.35 -2.04
C LYS A 41 6.35 17.22 -3.07
N GLN A 42 5.33 16.38 -3.14
CA GLN A 42 5.27 15.30 -4.12
C GLN A 42 5.22 15.83 -5.56
N LYS A 43 4.42 16.87 -5.82
CA LYS A 43 4.38 17.53 -7.12
C LYS A 43 5.74 18.09 -7.51
N GLU A 44 6.40 18.82 -6.62
CA GLU A 44 7.74 19.36 -6.87
C GLU A 44 8.77 18.27 -7.18
N LEU A 45 8.69 17.11 -6.50
CA LEU A 45 9.55 15.97 -6.81
C LEU A 45 9.24 15.39 -8.19
N VAL A 46 7.97 15.22 -8.53
CA VAL A 46 7.55 14.72 -9.86
C VAL A 46 8.00 15.67 -10.96
N ASP A 47 7.81 16.98 -10.77
CA ASP A 47 8.20 18.02 -11.74
C ASP A 47 9.72 18.04 -11.97
N LYS A 48 10.52 17.76 -10.93
CA LYS A 48 11.99 17.61 -11.04
C LYS A 48 12.41 16.36 -11.81
N LEU A 49 11.72 15.24 -11.58
CA LEU A 49 12.07 13.95 -12.20
C LEU A 49 11.59 13.87 -13.64
N TYR A 50 10.40 14.39 -13.92
CA TYR A 50 9.72 14.29 -15.20
C TYR A 50 9.18 15.67 -15.60
N PRO A 51 10.02 16.52 -16.21
CA PRO A 51 9.55 17.81 -16.69
C PRO A 51 8.41 17.61 -17.70
N ASN A 52 7.36 18.43 -17.59
CA ASN A 52 6.15 18.38 -18.44
C ASN A 52 5.30 17.11 -18.29
N TYR A 53 5.41 16.37 -17.18
CA TYR A 53 4.60 15.18 -16.90
C TYR A 53 3.10 15.41 -17.13
N MET A 54 2.54 16.49 -16.57
CA MET A 54 1.11 16.79 -16.69
C MET A 54 0.68 16.99 -18.15
N GLU A 55 1.48 17.67 -18.96
CA GLU A 55 1.16 17.90 -20.36
C GLU A 55 1.18 16.61 -21.18
N ILE A 56 2.16 15.75 -20.91
CA ILE A 56 2.27 14.43 -21.56
C ILE A 56 1.09 13.56 -21.14
N HIS A 57 0.73 13.57 -19.85
CA HIS A 57 -0.37 12.80 -19.30
C HIS A 57 -1.73 13.22 -19.89
N TYR A 58 -1.96 14.51 -20.14
CA TYR A 58 -3.18 14.98 -20.79
C TYR A 58 -3.23 14.73 -22.30
N LYS A 59 -2.09 14.43 -22.94
CA LYS A 59 -2.02 14.11 -24.36
C LYS A 59 -2.28 12.62 -24.58
N LYS A 60 -3.10 12.31 -25.60
CA LYS A 60 -3.33 10.92 -26.00
C LYS A 60 -2.03 10.34 -26.59
N ASN A 61 -1.52 9.26 -25.99
CA ASN A 61 -0.39 8.51 -26.54
C ASN A 61 -0.89 7.51 -27.59
N LYS A 62 -0.54 7.74 -28.87
CA LYS A 62 -0.99 6.92 -30.00
C LYS A 62 -0.45 5.48 -29.96
N GLN A 63 0.81 5.31 -29.55
CA GLN A 63 1.45 4.00 -29.49
C GLN A 63 0.79 3.10 -28.44
N LEU A 64 0.51 3.64 -27.25
CA LEU A 64 -0.19 2.88 -26.21
C LEU A 64 -1.63 2.56 -26.59
N ASP A 65 -2.32 3.48 -27.29
CA ASP A 65 -3.67 3.25 -27.83
C ASP A 65 -3.70 2.10 -28.84
N GLU A 66 -2.66 1.98 -29.67
CA GLU A 66 -2.50 0.86 -30.61
C GLU A 66 -2.19 -0.46 -29.88
N HIS A 67 -1.31 -0.44 -28.88
CA HIS A 67 -1.02 -1.64 -28.07
C HIS A 67 -2.26 -2.18 -27.37
N LEU A 68 -3.11 -1.31 -26.80
CA LEU A 68 -4.35 -1.72 -26.15
C LEU A 68 -5.36 -2.35 -27.11
N LYS A 69 -5.35 -1.98 -28.40
CA LYS A 69 -6.18 -2.64 -29.43
C LYS A 69 -5.66 -4.02 -29.80
N ASN A 70 -4.34 -4.20 -29.75
CA ASN A 70 -3.69 -5.45 -30.12
C ASN A 70 -3.77 -6.50 -29.00
N VAL A 71 -3.82 -6.09 -27.74
CA VAL A 71 -3.95 -7.00 -26.59
C VAL A 71 -5.42 -7.27 -26.34
N TYR A 72 -5.95 -8.33 -26.95
CA TYR A 72 -7.27 -8.87 -26.63
C TYR A 72 -7.13 -10.32 -26.14
N VAL A 73 -7.90 -10.66 -25.11
CA VAL A 73 -7.97 -12.01 -24.56
C VAL A 73 -9.19 -12.68 -25.17
N THR A 74 -8.98 -13.69 -26.02
CA THR A 74 -10.05 -14.59 -26.46
C THR A 74 -10.15 -15.74 -25.47
N SER A 75 -11.17 -15.72 -24.61
CA SER A 75 -11.54 -16.91 -23.85
C SER A 75 -12.17 -17.91 -24.81
N ASN A 76 -11.44 -18.97 -25.16
CA ASN A 76 -11.96 -20.10 -25.94
C ASN A 76 -12.71 -21.12 -25.07
N ASP A 77 -12.86 -20.84 -23.77
CA ASP A 77 -13.64 -21.67 -22.90
C ASP A 77 -15.10 -21.64 -23.38
N SER A 78 -15.66 -22.82 -23.64
CA SER A 78 -17.10 -22.97 -23.82
C SER A 78 -17.76 -22.26 -22.64
N VAL A 79 -18.66 -21.32 -22.90
CA VAL A 79 -19.50 -20.70 -21.87
C VAL A 79 -20.11 -21.85 -21.08
N ARG A 80 -19.53 -22.17 -19.92
CA ARG A 80 -20.21 -22.98 -18.94
C ARG A 80 -21.42 -22.14 -18.60
N GLU A 81 -22.60 -22.62 -18.98
CA GLU A 81 -23.82 -22.11 -18.37
C GLU A 81 -23.55 -22.09 -16.87
N PRO A 82 -23.86 -20.98 -16.17
CA PRO A 82 -23.65 -20.93 -14.73
C PRO A 82 -24.37 -22.14 -14.17
N GLU A 83 -23.61 -23.14 -13.71
CA GLU A 83 -24.16 -24.28 -12.98
C GLU A 83 -24.98 -23.63 -11.88
N GLY A 84 -26.31 -23.70 -12.04
CA GLY A 84 -27.25 -22.79 -11.39
C GLY A 84 -26.92 -22.68 -9.92
N GLU A 85 -26.82 -21.44 -9.43
CA GLU A 85 -26.46 -21.07 -8.06
C GLU A 85 -25.83 -22.25 -7.33
N ALA A 86 -24.54 -22.51 -7.55
CA ALA A 86 -23.84 -23.55 -6.81
C ALA A 86 -24.05 -23.24 -5.32
N VAL A 87 -25.07 -23.89 -4.73
CA VAL A 87 -25.50 -23.67 -3.36
C VAL A 87 -24.32 -24.15 -2.57
N SER A 88 -23.47 -23.21 -2.15
CA SER A 88 -22.29 -23.57 -1.42
C SER A 88 -22.78 -24.26 -0.15
N THR A 89 -22.59 -25.57 -0.07
CA THR A 89 -22.91 -26.37 1.12
C THR A 89 -22.08 -25.93 2.33
N LYS A 90 -21.05 -25.12 2.09
CA LYS A 90 -20.23 -24.50 3.11
C LYS A 90 -20.97 -23.29 3.71
N PRO A 91 -21.19 -23.24 5.03
CA PRO A 91 -21.72 -22.06 5.68
C PRO A 91 -20.79 -20.87 5.43
N LEU A 92 -21.36 -19.66 5.37
CA LEU A 92 -20.59 -18.43 5.39
C LEU A 92 -19.65 -18.43 6.61
N PRO A 93 -18.45 -17.84 6.50
CA PRO A 93 -17.54 -17.72 7.64
C PRO A 93 -18.27 -17.07 8.82
N GLN A 94 -18.45 -17.84 9.90
CA GLN A 94 -19.12 -17.35 11.11
C GLN A 94 -18.17 -16.57 12.01
N ASP A 95 -16.87 -16.84 11.92
CA ASP A 95 -15.86 -16.12 12.68
C ASP A 95 -15.60 -14.75 12.08
N ARG A 96 -15.82 -13.70 12.88
CA ARG A 96 -15.59 -12.29 12.52
C ARG A 96 -14.31 -11.75 13.17
N LYS A 97 -13.53 -12.60 13.84
CA LYS A 97 -12.26 -12.18 14.45
C LYS A 97 -11.30 -11.74 13.35
N HIS A 98 -10.58 -10.65 13.65
CA HIS A 98 -9.45 -10.29 12.83
C HIS A 98 -8.39 -11.40 12.90
N PRO A 99 -7.79 -11.78 11.77
CA PRO A 99 -6.65 -12.68 11.79
C PRO A 99 -5.56 -12.08 12.69
N PRO A 100 -4.76 -12.91 13.39
CA PRO A 100 -3.68 -12.42 14.23
C PRO A 100 -2.74 -11.56 13.41
N GLU A 101 -2.31 -10.44 13.98
CA GLU A 101 -1.37 -9.54 13.32
C GLU A 101 -0.04 -10.26 13.11
N LEU A 102 0.37 -10.34 11.85
CA LEU A 102 1.61 -11.01 11.45
C LEU A 102 2.77 -10.05 11.69
N GLN A 103 3.69 -10.41 12.60
CA GLN A 103 4.83 -9.56 12.99
C GLN A 103 5.65 -9.02 11.81
N PHE A 104 5.73 -9.77 10.70
CA PHE A 104 6.48 -9.39 9.50
C PHE A 104 5.61 -9.36 8.24
N GLY A 105 4.29 -9.31 8.37
CA GLY A 105 3.36 -9.30 7.22
C GLY A 105 3.24 -10.62 6.46
N PHE A 106 3.85 -11.70 6.95
CA PHE A 106 3.71 -13.05 6.39
C PHE A 106 3.52 -14.10 7.50
N TYR A 107 2.85 -15.20 7.14
CA TYR A 107 2.62 -16.33 8.04
C TYR A 107 3.93 -17.08 8.31
N GLN A 108 4.25 -17.26 9.59
CA GLN A 108 5.38 -18.08 10.02
C GLN A 108 4.87 -19.47 10.38
N SER A 109 5.56 -20.50 9.90
CA SER A 109 5.22 -21.88 10.25
C SER A 109 5.55 -22.16 11.71
N ASP A 110 4.64 -22.84 12.41
CA ASP A 110 4.85 -23.31 13.77
C ASP A 110 5.84 -24.50 13.84
N ILE A 111 5.97 -25.26 12.74
CA ILE A 111 6.83 -26.43 12.65
C ILE A 111 8.06 -26.08 11.82
N ILE A 112 9.20 -25.99 12.48
CA ILE A 112 10.47 -25.60 11.86
C ILE A 112 11.30 -26.87 11.61
N PRO A 113 11.59 -27.21 10.34
CA PRO A 113 12.43 -28.36 10.04
C PRO A 113 13.88 -28.08 10.44
N GLU A 114 14.62 -29.14 10.79
CA GLU A 114 16.02 -29.03 11.18
C GLU A 114 16.88 -28.45 10.03
N GLY A 115 17.89 -27.65 10.37
CA GLY A 115 18.71 -26.94 9.38
C GLY A 115 18.04 -25.74 8.73
N LYS A 116 16.81 -25.38 9.13
CA LYS A 116 16.12 -24.15 8.71
C LYS A 116 15.79 -23.29 9.92
N CYS A 117 15.66 -21.99 9.70
CA CYS A 117 15.23 -21.04 10.72
C CYS A 117 14.15 -20.11 10.16
N THR A 118 13.26 -19.65 11.04
CA THR A 118 12.30 -18.59 10.68
C THR A 118 12.98 -17.23 10.67
N LEU A 119 12.38 -16.25 10.00
CA LEU A 119 12.90 -14.88 10.00
C LEU A 119 12.99 -14.31 11.42
N LYS A 120 12.00 -14.62 12.28
CA LYS A 120 12.01 -14.21 13.69
C LYS A 120 13.26 -14.73 14.41
N GLN A 121 13.54 -16.03 14.29
CA GLN A 121 14.74 -16.62 14.90
C GLN A 121 16.03 -15.99 14.34
N ALA A 122 16.10 -15.80 13.03
CA ALA A 122 17.23 -15.14 12.38
C ALA A 122 17.52 -13.76 12.96
N LEU A 123 16.50 -12.90 13.04
CA LEU A 123 16.64 -11.57 13.60
C LEU A 123 17.01 -11.60 15.09
N THR A 124 16.46 -12.55 15.87
CA THR A 124 16.77 -12.65 17.30
C THR A 124 18.23 -13.01 17.57
N PHE A 125 18.82 -14.00 16.87
CA PHE A 125 20.22 -14.36 17.12
C PHE A 125 21.18 -13.35 16.50
N ILE A 126 20.83 -12.69 15.40
CA ILE A 126 21.62 -11.57 14.84
C ILE A 126 21.65 -10.42 15.84
N GLY A 127 20.51 -10.07 16.44
CA GLY A 127 20.42 -9.06 17.50
C GLY A 127 21.31 -9.38 18.70
N LYS A 128 21.16 -10.59 19.26
CA LYS A 128 21.97 -11.07 20.39
C LYS A 128 23.47 -11.08 20.10
N HIS A 129 23.89 -11.50 18.91
CA HIS A 129 25.30 -11.46 18.49
C HIS A 129 25.82 -10.02 18.35
N ASN A 130 24.99 -9.09 17.87
CA ASN A 130 25.39 -7.69 17.76
C ASN A 130 25.54 -7.03 19.14
N GLU A 131 24.72 -7.40 20.12
CA GLU A 131 24.82 -6.92 21.51
C GLU A 131 26.05 -7.54 22.21
N ASN A 132 26.15 -8.87 22.22
CA ASN A 132 27.19 -9.62 22.93
C ASN A 132 27.85 -10.66 22.00
N SER A 133 28.81 -10.21 21.19
CA SER A 133 29.50 -11.09 20.23
C SER A 133 30.37 -12.18 20.90
N SER A 134 30.76 -12.01 22.17
CA SER A 134 31.55 -13.01 22.93
C SER A 134 30.70 -14.18 23.42
N GLU A 135 29.49 -13.88 23.90
CA GLU A 135 28.57 -14.88 24.45
C GLU A 135 27.85 -15.64 23.34
N TYR A 136 27.41 -14.93 22.30
CA TYR A 136 26.68 -15.51 21.18
C TYR A 136 27.61 -15.77 20.00
N THR A 137 28.53 -16.73 20.17
CA THR A 137 29.41 -17.14 19.06
C THR A 137 28.63 -17.98 18.03
N ALA A 138 29.05 -17.96 16.76
CA ALA A 138 28.42 -18.71 15.67
C ALA A 138 28.24 -20.22 15.97
N GLU A 139 29.13 -20.81 16.77
CA GLU A 139 29.04 -22.21 17.20
C GLU A 139 27.87 -22.46 18.15
N ILE A 140 27.66 -21.55 19.11
CA ILE A 140 26.59 -21.64 20.10
C ILE A 140 25.24 -21.49 19.41
N ILE A 141 25.14 -20.53 18.48
CA ILE A 141 23.92 -20.31 17.69
C ILE A 141 23.61 -21.51 16.79
N ALA A 142 24.62 -22.11 16.16
CA ALA A 142 24.45 -23.30 15.34
C ALA A 142 23.89 -24.48 16.15
N ILE A 143 24.37 -24.67 17.38
CA ILE A 143 23.87 -25.72 18.29
C ILE A 143 22.45 -25.42 18.77
N GLU A 144 22.16 -24.18 19.19
CA GLU A 144 20.85 -23.76 19.72
C GLU A 144 19.74 -23.95 18.68
N TYR A 145 19.99 -23.55 17.43
CA TYR A 145 18.99 -23.60 16.35
C TYR A 145 19.14 -24.80 15.41
N LYS A 146 20.04 -25.75 15.71
CA LYS A 146 20.37 -26.90 14.84
C LYS A 146 20.65 -26.49 13.39
N LEU A 147 21.46 -25.44 13.22
CA LEU A 147 21.86 -24.91 11.93
C LEU A 147 23.29 -25.34 11.59
N ASP A 148 23.62 -25.34 10.30
CA ASP A 148 24.99 -25.53 9.86
C ASP A 148 25.85 -24.32 10.23
N LYS A 149 27.01 -24.58 10.86
CA LYS A 149 27.96 -23.57 11.31
C LYS A 149 28.38 -22.65 10.16
N GLN A 150 28.61 -23.20 8.97
CA GLN A 150 29.03 -22.38 7.81
C GLN A 150 27.95 -21.37 7.42
N VAL A 151 26.69 -21.78 7.44
CA VAL A 151 25.55 -20.92 7.13
C VAL A 151 25.42 -19.81 8.17
N VAL A 152 25.53 -20.13 9.46
CA VAL A 152 25.46 -19.12 10.54
C VAL A 152 26.59 -18.10 10.42
N VAL A 153 27.82 -18.54 10.15
CA VAL A 153 28.96 -17.63 9.94
C VAL A 153 28.71 -16.67 8.78
N ASN A 154 28.17 -17.17 7.65
CA ASN A 154 27.82 -16.33 6.51
C ASN A 154 26.71 -15.33 6.86
N ILE A 155 25.69 -15.76 7.60
CA ILE A 155 24.61 -14.87 8.04
C ILE A 155 25.16 -13.74 8.89
N LEU A 156 25.95 -14.04 9.91
CA LEU A 156 26.53 -13.03 10.82
C LEU A 156 27.50 -12.08 10.11
N LYS A 157 28.19 -12.56 9.07
CA LYS A 157 29.10 -11.74 8.26
C LYS A 157 28.35 -10.74 7.38
N HIS A 158 27.27 -11.17 6.75
CA HIS A 158 26.56 -10.38 5.72
C HIS A 158 25.36 -9.59 6.24
N PHE A 159 24.74 -10.02 7.33
CA PHE A 159 23.55 -9.37 7.90
C PHE A 159 23.88 -8.73 9.25
N LYS A 160 23.83 -7.39 9.29
CA LYS A 160 24.01 -6.59 10.51
C LYS A 160 22.82 -5.69 10.70
N ILE A 161 22.35 -5.58 11.94
CA ILE A 161 21.27 -4.66 12.28
C ILE A 161 21.92 -3.29 12.51
N PRO A 162 21.55 -2.25 11.74
CA PRO A 162 22.10 -0.93 11.96
C PRO A 162 21.63 -0.40 13.31
N HIS A 163 22.55 0.12 14.12
CA HIS A 163 22.20 0.83 15.35
C HIS A 163 21.55 2.15 14.96
N VAL A 164 20.27 2.31 15.29
CA VAL A 164 19.62 3.62 15.25
C VAL A 164 20.24 4.44 16.38
N ARG A 165 21.08 5.41 16.01
CA ARG A 165 21.47 6.45 16.96
C ARG A 165 20.26 7.37 17.07
N ASP A 166 19.64 7.41 18.26
CA ASP A 166 18.63 8.42 18.54
C ASP A 166 19.24 9.80 18.28
N VAL A 167 18.75 10.47 17.25
CA VAL A 167 19.09 11.87 17.00
C VAL A 167 18.42 12.65 18.12
N GLN A 168 19.20 12.99 19.15
CA GLN A 168 18.80 13.94 20.19
C GLN A 168 18.30 15.20 19.47
N GLN A 169 16.99 15.47 19.56
CA GLN A 169 16.44 16.71 19.03
C GLN A 169 17.06 17.86 19.83
N PRO A 170 17.62 18.90 19.20
CA PRO A 170 18.12 20.05 19.95
C PRO A 170 16.94 20.72 20.68
N ASP A 171 17.10 20.95 21.98
CA ASP A 171 16.10 21.63 22.82
C ASP A 171 15.88 23.07 22.32
N ILE A 172 14.76 23.32 21.65
CA ILE A 172 14.40 24.66 21.10
C ILE A 172 13.94 25.65 22.20
N VAL A 173 13.98 25.27 23.48
CA VAL A 173 13.33 26.05 24.56
C VAL A 173 14.19 27.23 25.07
N GLY A 174 15.47 27.32 24.71
CA GLY A 174 16.40 28.32 25.28
C GLY A 174 16.31 29.76 24.76
N ASP A 175 15.79 30.01 23.56
CA ASP A 175 16.00 31.29 22.86
C ASP A 175 14.81 32.27 22.87
N LEU A 176 13.69 31.92 23.51
CA LEU A 176 12.54 32.84 23.64
C LEU A 176 12.57 33.72 24.91
N ALA A 177 13.60 33.61 25.75
CA ALA A 177 13.72 34.37 27.00
C ALA A 177 14.58 35.66 26.89
N LYS A 178 14.93 36.10 25.68
CA LYS A 178 15.72 37.32 25.45
C LYS A 178 15.11 38.20 24.35
N ILE A 179 13.88 38.68 24.57
CA ILE A 179 13.35 39.91 23.95
C ILE A 179 12.56 40.65 25.02
#